data_AF-X8IR41-F1
#
_entry.id   AF-X8IR41-F1
#
_cell.length_a   1.000
_cell.length_b   1.000
_cell.length_c   1.000
_cell.angle_alpha   90.00
_cell.angle_beta   90.00
_cell.angle_gamma   90.00
#
_symmetry.space_group_name_H-M   'P 1'
#
loop_
_entity.id
_entity.type
_entity.pdbx_description
1 polymer ?
#
loop_
_entity_poly.entity_id
_entity_poly.type
_entity_poly.pdbx_seq_one_letter_code
_entity_poly.pdbx_strand_id
1 'polypeptide(L)'
;MALENNIVPALIAGKTGTLTVCYRGNENGKAVPLKDVDFEICQVSDLTVRYGSAKYALLPEFSSTGITFEGMTASDSNAAAKKLRAFIKQNGINMTAGKTDANGCAVFSDLKPGMYLVVQSGTHRQGDRDYISEPFLVSVPLAVDGGNGTNVWKYNVTAYPKHSSSMPIEKPLIPPSPKTGDLFLLGFWGCVLIVCAVGLKTVFMGKERNAQR
;
A
#
# COMPACT_ATOMS: atom_id res chain seq x y z
N MET A 1 -21.51 19.00 -0.33
CA MET A 1 -21.94 17.59 -0.24
C MET A 1 -23.31 17.48 -0.90
N ALA A 2 -23.82 16.28 -1.16
CA ALA A 2 -25.21 16.12 -1.63
C ALA A 2 -26.21 16.49 -0.51
N LEU A 3 -27.42 16.85 -0.90
CA LEU A 3 -28.58 16.97 -0.02
C LEU A 3 -28.98 15.58 0.51
N GLU A 4 -29.39 15.52 1.77
CA GLU A 4 -29.73 14.26 2.47
C GLU A 4 -30.96 13.55 1.90
N ASN A 5 -31.80 14.24 1.12
CA ASN A 5 -32.97 13.65 0.49
C ASN A 5 -32.65 12.53 -0.53
N ASN A 6 -31.37 12.38 -0.91
CA ASN A 6 -30.85 11.34 -1.81
C ASN A 6 -31.58 11.25 -3.17
N ILE A 7 -32.25 12.34 -3.57
CA ILE A 7 -32.92 12.48 -4.86
C ILE A 7 -31.90 13.04 -5.85
N VAL A 8 -31.70 12.33 -6.96
CA VAL A 8 -30.77 12.67 -8.05
C VAL A 8 -31.51 12.59 -9.40
N PRO A 9 -31.13 13.42 -10.40
CA PRO A 9 -31.70 13.34 -11.73
C PRO A 9 -31.28 12.04 -12.42
N ALA A 10 -31.95 11.71 -13.53
CA ALA A 10 -31.49 10.62 -14.38
C ALA A 10 -30.05 10.86 -14.87
N LEU A 11 -29.31 9.77 -15.10
CA LEU A 11 -28.02 9.84 -15.77
C LEU A 11 -28.22 10.27 -17.23
N ILE A 12 -27.23 10.96 -17.78
CA ILE A 12 -27.23 11.34 -19.20
C ILE A 12 -26.75 10.13 -19.99
N ALA A 13 -27.60 9.61 -20.87
CA ALA A 13 -27.28 8.42 -21.66
C ALA A 13 -25.97 8.58 -22.44
N GLY A 14 -25.08 7.59 -22.33
CA GLY A 14 -23.78 7.59 -23.00
C GLY A 14 -22.73 8.55 -22.43
N LYS A 15 -23.08 9.38 -21.43
CA LYS A 15 -22.13 10.33 -20.83
C LYS A 15 -21.17 9.61 -19.90
N THR A 16 -19.87 9.76 -20.17
CA THR A 16 -18.78 9.32 -19.29
C THR A 16 -18.36 10.44 -18.33
N GLY A 17 -17.68 10.07 -17.26
CA GLY A 17 -17.07 10.96 -16.30
C GLY A 17 -15.55 10.92 -16.32
N THR A 18 -14.96 11.82 -15.53
CA THR A 18 -13.53 11.89 -15.27
C THR A 18 -13.31 11.82 -13.76
N LEU A 19 -12.29 11.07 -13.33
CA LEU A 19 -11.79 11.10 -11.97
C LEU A 19 -10.38 11.69 -11.95
N THR A 20 -10.21 12.80 -11.25
CA THR A 20 -8.91 13.37 -10.94
C THR A 20 -8.52 13.05 -9.50
N VAL A 21 -7.44 12.30 -9.30
CA VAL A 21 -6.88 12.01 -7.99
C VAL A 21 -5.77 13.00 -7.71
N CYS A 22 -6.01 13.97 -6.82
CA CYS A 22 -5.01 14.97 -6.44
C CYS A 22 -4.42 14.65 -5.07
N TYR A 23 -3.14 14.31 -5.04
CA TYR A 23 -2.44 13.85 -3.86
C TYR A 23 -1.44 14.88 -3.36
N ARG A 24 -1.59 15.23 -2.07
CA ARG A 24 -0.80 16.29 -1.44
C ARG A 24 -0.32 15.83 -0.08
N GLY A 25 0.95 16.07 0.21
CA GLY A 25 1.54 15.97 1.53
C GLY A 25 1.38 17.29 2.30
N ASN A 26 1.84 17.29 3.54
CA ASN A 26 1.98 18.49 4.35
C ASN A 26 3.45 18.70 4.72
N GLU A 27 3.98 19.87 4.40
CA GLU A 27 5.31 20.32 4.82
C GLU A 27 5.15 21.66 5.52
N ASN A 28 5.46 21.71 6.82
CA ASN A 28 5.40 22.91 7.64
C ASN A 28 4.05 23.65 7.59
N GLY A 29 2.94 22.90 7.55
CA GLY A 29 1.59 23.46 7.48
C GLY A 29 1.13 23.81 6.06
N LYS A 30 2.00 23.68 5.05
CA LYS A 30 1.67 23.95 3.65
C LYS A 30 1.38 22.64 2.91
N ALA A 31 0.32 22.65 2.11
CA ALA A 31 0.03 21.54 1.21
C ALA A 31 1.05 21.53 0.04
N VAL A 32 1.74 20.42 -0.14
CA VAL A 32 2.75 20.23 -1.20
C VAL A 32 2.28 19.10 -2.13
N PRO A 33 2.32 19.28 -3.46
CA PRO A 33 1.96 18.23 -4.40
C PRO A 33 2.91 17.03 -4.30
N LEU A 34 2.35 15.82 -4.34
CA LEU A 34 3.12 14.58 -4.44
C LEU A 34 3.13 14.14 -5.89
N LYS A 35 4.26 14.33 -6.57
CA LYS A 35 4.42 14.03 -8.00
C LYS A 35 4.92 12.60 -8.21
N ASP A 36 4.71 12.05 -9.40
CA ASP A 36 5.18 10.73 -9.81
C ASP A 36 4.64 9.56 -8.96
N VAL A 37 3.51 9.75 -8.25
CA VAL A 37 2.84 8.72 -7.45
C VAL A 37 1.97 7.86 -8.35
N ASP A 38 2.19 6.55 -8.32
CA ASP A 38 1.39 5.58 -9.06
C ASP A 38 0.09 5.26 -8.31
N PHE A 39 -1.03 5.51 -8.99
CA PHE A 39 -2.37 5.12 -8.61
C PHE A 39 -2.98 4.19 -9.65
N GLU A 40 -3.89 3.35 -9.19
CA GLU A 40 -4.66 2.45 -10.03
C GLU A 40 -6.13 2.55 -9.65
N ILE A 41 -7.00 2.46 -10.67
CA ILE A 41 -8.46 2.42 -10.46
C ILE A 41 -9.10 1.17 -11.07
N CYS A 42 -10.20 0.74 -10.47
CA CYS A 42 -11.03 -0.35 -10.99
C CYS A 42 -12.50 0.01 -10.77
N GLN A 43 -13.33 -0.09 -11.81
CA GLN A 43 -14.77 0.01 -11.66
C GLN A 43 -15.25 -1.25 -10.94
N VAL A 44 -16.00 -1.10 -9.84
CA VAL A 44 -16.50 -2.22 -9.04
C VAL A 44 -18.02 -2.36 -9.06
N SER A 45 -18.73 -1.33 -9.52
CA SER A 45 -20.18 -1.36 -9.69
C SER A 45 -20.65 -0.49 -10.86
N ASP A 46 -21.82 -0.84 -11.39
CA ASP A 46 -22.59 0.06 -12.25
C ASP A 46 -23.46 0.98 -11.40
N LEU A 47 -23.56 2.25 -11.82
CA LEU A 47 -24.49 3.21 -11.25
C LEU A 47 -25.75 3.29 -12.12
N THR A 48 -26.91 3.11 -11.50
CA THR A 48 -28.22 3.36 -12.11
C THR A 48 -29.04 4.31 -11.25
N VAL A 49 -30.07 4.93 -11.82
CA VAL A 49 -31.04 5.75 -11.08
C VAL A 49 -32.39 5.06 -11.15
N ARG A 50 -32.96 4.70 -9.99
CA ARG A 50 -34.30 4.12 -9.88
C ARG A 50 -35.15 4.94 -8.92
N TYR A 51 -36.31 5.38 -9.38
CA TYR A 51 -37.24 6.22 -8.61
C TYR A 51 -36.57 7.46 -8.00
N GLY A 52 -35.65 8.09 -8.75
CA GLY A 52 -34.90 9.26 -8.30
C GLY A 52 -33.75 8.97 -7.34
N SER A 53 -33.45 7.72 -7.00
CA SER A 53 -32.33 7.36 -6.13
C SER A 53 -31.21 6.67 -6.90
N ALA A 54 -29.96 7.02 -6.56
CA ALA A 54 -28.78 6.31 -7.01
C ALA A 54 -28.77 4.87 -6.47
N LYS A 55 -28.43 3.91 -7.33
CA LYS A 55 -28.30 2.48 -7.01
C LYS A 55 -27.02 1.94 -7.61
N TYR A 56 -26.21 1.26 -6.78
CA TYR A 56 -24.93 0.70 -7.19
C TYR A 56 -25.04 -0.82 -7.25
N ALA A 57 -25.04 -1.36 -8.47
CA ALA A 57 -25.05 -2.80 -8.67
C ALA A 57 -23.60 -3.29 -8.81
N LEU A 58 -23.13 -4.06 -7.83
CA LEU A 58 -21.79 -4.64 -7.86
C LEU A 58 -21.60 -5.46 -9.14
N LEU A 59 -20.45 -5.31 -9.82
CA LEU A 59 -20.18 -6.05 -11.05
C LEU A 59 -20.06 -7.57 -10.76
N PRO A 60 -20.42 -8.44 -11.72
CA PRO A 60 -20.45 -9.89 -11.50
C PRO A 60 -19.13 -10.47 -10.97
N GLU A 61 -17.98 -9.97 -11.44
CA GLU A 61 -16.67 -10.43 -10.97
C GLU A 61 -16.42 -10.18 -9.46
N PHE A 62 -17.11 -9.20 -8.87
CA PHE A 62 -16.99 -8.87 -7.44
C PHE A 62 -18.13 -9.43 -6.59
N SER A 63 -19.12 -10.11 -7.20
CA SER A 63 -20.32 -10.63 -6.50
C SER A 63 -20.02 -11.44 -5.23
N SER A 64 -18.97 -12.27 -5.25
CA SER A 64 -18.54 -13.10 -4.12
C SER A 64 -18.03 -12.30 -2.91
N THR A 65 -17.73 -11.01 -3.08
CA THR A 65 -17.38 -10.12 -1.96
C THR A 65 -18.61 -9.77 -1.10
N GLY A 66 -19.83 -9.90 -1.62
CA GLY A 66 -21.07 -9.59 -0.89
C GLY A 66 -21.18 -8.13 -0.44
N ILE A 67 -20.50 -7.20 -1.12
CA ILE A 67 -20.50 -5.78 -0.78
C ILE A 67 -21.78 -5.11 -1.26
N THR A 68 -22.39 -4.30 -0.38
CA THR A 68 -23.53 -3.43 -0.68
C THR A 68 -23.16 -1.99 -0.35
N PHE A 69 -23.32 -1.05 -1.29
CA PHE A 69 -22.85 0.33 -1.10
C PHE A 69 -23.87 1.23 -0.37
N GLU A 70 -25.14 0.88 -0.46
CA GLU A 70 -26.24 1.65 0.10
C GLU A 70 -26.15 1.70 1.64
N GLY A 71 -26.25 2.91 2.20
CA GLY A 71 -26.27 3.10 3.66
C GLY A 71 -24.92 2.95 4.36
N MET A 72 -23.82 2.78 3.62
CA MET A 72 -22.47 2.69 4.21
C MET A 72 -22.11 3.94 5.01
N THR A 73 -21.57 3.74 6.21
CA THR A 73 -20.81 4.77 6.91
C THR A 73 -19.44 4.96 6.25
N ALA A 74 -18.70 5.99 6.66
CA ALA A 74 -17.31 6.16 6.24
C ALA A 74 -16.43 4.95 6.63
N SER A 75 -16.69 4.33 7.78
CA SER A 75 -15.96 3.14 8.23
C SER A 75 -16.26 1.92 7.34
N ASP A 76 -17.53 1.71 7.01
CA ASP A 76 -17.95 0.60 6.13
C ASP A 76 -17.35 0.74 4.73
N SER A 77 -17.35 1.97 4.19
CA SER A 77 -16.73 2.29 2.91
C SER A 77 -15.23 1.98 2.90
N ASN A 78 -14.49 2.34 3.96
CA ASN A 78 -13.08 2.01 4.09
C ASN A 78 -12.85 0.49 4.19
N ALA A 79 -13.68 -0.23 4.95
CA ALA A 79 -13.60 -1.68 5.06
C ALA A 79 -13.87 -2.37 3.72
N ALA A 80 -14.88 -1.91 2.98
CA ALA A 80 -15.20 -2.39 1.64
C ALA A 80 -14.06 -2.13 0.65
N ALA A 81 -13.46 -0.94 0.66
CA ALA A 81 -12.31 -0.61 -0.18
C ALA A 81 -11.12 -1.56 0.08
N LYS A 82 -10.82 -1.84 1.35
CA LYS A 82 -9.76 -2.80 1.75
C LYS A 82 -10.09 -4.22 1.29
N LYS A 83 -11.35 -4.65 1.44
CA LYS A 83 -11.83 -5.97 0.98
C LYS A 83 -11.70 -6.12 -0.54
N LEU A 84 -12.13 -5.10 -1.31
CA LEU A 84 -12.01 -5.09 -2.78
C LEU A 84 -10.55 -5.10 -3.23
N ARG A 85 -9.68 -4.30 -2.60
CA ARG A 85 -8.23 -4.32 -2.89
C ARG A 85 -7.63 -5.71 -2.68
N ALA A 86 -7.95 -6.37 -1.57
CA ALA A 86 -7.47 -7.72 -1.29
C ALA A 86 -7.99 -8.73 -2.33
N PHE A 87 -9.27 -8.65 -2.69
CA PHE A 87 -9.89 -9.49 -3.69
C PHE A 87 -9.26 -9.33 -5.08
N ILE A 88 -9.07 -8.09 -5.54
CA ILE A 88 -8.42 -7.77 -6.82
C ILE A 88 -7.01 -8.35 -6.86
N LYS A 89 -6.22 -8.16 -5.80
CA LYS A 89 -4.87 -8.69 -5.69
C LYS A 89 -4.84 -10.22 -5.72
N GLN A 90 -5.74 -10.87 -4.98
CA GLN A 90 -5.81 -12.33 -4.91
C GLN A 90 -6.19 -12.96 -6.26
N ASN A 91 -7.05 -12.30 -7.03
CA ASN A 91 -7.57 -12.82 -8.30
C ASN A 91 -6.82 -12.28 -9.53
N GLY A 92 -5.77 -11.46 -9.34
CA GLY A 92 -4.99 -10.90 -10.45
C GLY A 92 -5.82 -10.03 -11.40
N ILE A 93 -6.82 -9.30 -10.88
CA ILE A 93 -7.67 -8.43 -11.70
C ILE A 93 -6.86 -7.19 -12.09
N ASN A 94 -6.77 -6.91 -13.38
CA ASN A 94 -6.06 -5.75 -13.90
C ASN A 94 -6.81 -4.46 -13.53
N MET A 95 -6.04 -3.43 -13.18
CA MET A 95 -6.53 -2.09 -12.89
C MET A 95 -5.98 -1.09 -13.91
N THR A 96 -6.67 0.04 -14.07
CA THR A 96 -6.20 1.13 -14.92
C THR A 96 -5.20 1.98 -14.14
N ALA A 97 -3.94 2.00 -14.56
CA ALA A 97 -2.88 2.78 -13.93
C ALA A 97 -2.90 4.26 -14.36
N GLY A 98 -2.46 5.13 -13.46
CA GLY A 98 -2.27 6.55 -13.67
C GLY A 98 -1.21 7.09 -12.70
N LYS A 99 -0.46 8.10 -13.12
CA LYS A 99 0.63 8.68 -12.34
C LYS A 99 0.36 10.16 -12.08
N THR A 100 0.63 10.64 -10.87
CA THR A 100 0.46 12.06 -10.56
C THR A 100 1.47 12.93 -11.30
N ASP A 101 1.01 14.04 -11.85
CA ASP A 101 1.83 15.04 -12.53
C ASP A 101 2.57 15.96 -11.54
N ALA A 102 3.21 17.02 -12.06
CA ALA A 102 3.89 18.03 -11.25
C ALA A 102 2.95 18.80 -10.28
N ASN A 103 1.65 18.81 -10.55
CA ASN A 103 0.63 19.39 -9.67
C ASN A 103 0.13 18.38 -8.61
N GLY A 104 0.67 17.17 -8.63
CA GLY A 104 0.30 16.07 -7.76
C GLY A 104 -1.03 15.44 -8.15
N CYS A 105 -1.47 15.53 -9.41
CA CYS A 105 -2.76 15.00 -9.84
C CYS A 105 -2.63 13.95 -10.95
N ALA A 106 -3.35 12.84 -10.83
CA ALA A 106 -3.53 11.83 -11.87
C ALA A 106 -4.95 11.91 -12.42
N VAL A 107 -5.13 11.82 -13.74
CA VAL A 107 -6.44 11.93 -14.41
C VAL A 107 -6.82 10.62 -15.08
N PHE A 108 -8.03 10.15 -14.80
CA PHE A 108 -8.65 9.00 -15.43
C PHE A 108 -9.91 9.46 -16.16
N SER A 109 -9.95 9.28 -17.47
CA SER A 109 -11.03 9.76 -18.35
C SER A 109 -11.90 8.61 -18.86
N ASP A 110 -13.00 8.96 -19.51
CA ASP A 110 -13.92 8.03 -20.17
C ASP A 110 -14.51 6.95 -19.24
N LEU A 111 -14.73 7.33 -17.98
CA LEU A 111 -15.25 6.45 -16.94
C LEU A 111 -16.77 6.29 -17.08
N LYS A 112 -17.24 5.05 -17.17
CA LYS A 112 -18.67 4.74 -17.11
C LYS A 112 -19.24 5.10 -15.73
N PRO A 113 -20.52 5.50 -15.65
CA PRO A 113 -21.19 5.71 -14.36
C PRO A 113 -21.08 4.49 -13.43
N GLY A 114 -20.47 4.65 -12.27
CA GLY A 114 -20.19 3.55 -11.35
C GLY A 114 -19.42 3.95 -10.09
N MET A 115 -19.22 2.98 -9.20
CA MET A 115 -18.27 3.10 -8.10
C MET A 115 -16.89 2.60 -8.55
N TYR A 116 -15.85 3.35 -8.20
CA TYR A 116 -14.46 3.02 -8.51
C TYR A 116 -13.67 2.82 -7.23
N LEU A 117 -12.92 1.73 -7.15
CA LEU A 117 -11.85 1.55 -6.17
C LEU A 117 -10.61 2.31 -6.67
N VAL A 118 -10.00 3.10 -5.79
CA VAL A 118 -8.73 3.79 -6.05
C VAL A 118 -7.67 3.24 -5.09
N VAL A 119 -6.50 2.88 -5.62
CA VAL A 119 -5.40 2.24 -4.88
C VAL A 119 -4.09 2.92 -5.24
N GLN A 120 -3.24 3.21 -4.25
CA GLN A 120 -1.84 3.54 -4.49
C GLN A 120 -1.02 2.24 -4.63
N SER A 121 -0.22 2.12 -5.69
CA SER A 121 0.46 0.86 -6.06
C SER A 121 1.63 0.48 -5.14
N GLY A 122 2.08 1.38 -4.25
CA GLY A 122 3.14 1.11 -3.28
C GLY A 122 3.50 2.34 -2.44
N THR A 123 4.46 2.22 -1.52
CA THR A 123 4.97 3.37 -0.75
C THR A 123 5.67 4.35 -1.70
N HIS A 124 5.37 5.64 -1.58
CA HIS A 124 6.00 6.69 -2.37
C HIS A 124 6.91 7.56 -1.49
N ARG A 125 8.14 7.82 -1.95
CA ARG A 125 9.11 8.68 -1.27
C ARG A 125 9.16 10.05 -1.94
N GLN A 126 8.97 11.11 -1.17
CA GLN A 126 9.29 12.48 -1.61
C GLN A 126 9.96 13.24 -0.47
N GLY A 127 11.13 13.81 -0.73
CA GLY A 127 12.00 14.34 0.32
C GLY A 127 12.35 13.25 1.35
N ASP A 128 12.27 13.61 2.62
CA ASP A 128 12.58 12.70 3.75
C ASP A 128 11.34 11.99 4.30
N ARG A 129 10.31 11.79 3.47
CA ARG A 129 9.04 11.19 3.89
C ARG A 129 8.53 10.11 2.94
N ASP A 130 8.07 9.03 3.55
CA ASP A 130 7.25 8.02 2.90
C ASP A 130 5.77 8.39 3.01
N TYR A 131 5.05 8.21 1.91
CA TYR A 131 3.63 8.47 1.76
C TYR A 131 2.92 7.20 1.33
N ILE A 132 1.88 6.82 2.07
CA ILE A 132 1.00 5.72 1.69
C ILE A 132 -0.46 6.12 1.92
N SER A 133 -1.25 5.97 0.87
CA SER A 133 -2.69 6.15 0.91
C SER A 133 -3.40 4.82 1.14
N GLU A 134 -4.42 4.84 1.99
CA GLU A 134 -5.36 3.72 2.10
C GLU A 134 -6.22 3.64 0.83
N PRO A 135 -6.64 2.44 0.39
CA PRO A 135 -7.58 2.32 -0.71
C PRO A 135 -8.92 2.96 -0.34
N PHE A 136 -9.60 3.57 -1.30
CA PHE A 136 -10.88 4.26 -1.08
C PHE A 136 -11.82 4.13 -2.27
N LEU A 137 -13.11 4.34 -2.02
CA LEU A 137 -14.17 4.28 -3.04
C LEU A 137 -14.58 5.68 -3.49
N VAL A 138 -14.77 5.85 -4.79
CA VAL A 138 -15.25 7.09 -5.41
C VAL A 138 -16.36 6.78 -6.40
N SER A 139 -17.50 7.47 -6.25
CA SER A 139 -18.55 7.42 -7.27
C SER A 139 -18.24 8.41 -8.39
N VAL A 140 -18.39 7.96 -9.64
CA VAL A 140 -18.28 8.78 -10.85
C VAL A 140 -19.54 8.51 -11.69
N PRO A 141 -20.40 9.50 -11.96
CA PRO A 141 -20.43 10.85 -11.39
C PRO A 141 -20.72 10.87 -9.89
N LEU A 142 -20.35 11.97 -9.23
CA LEU A 142 -20.66 12.22 -7.82
C LEU A 142 -21.92 13.09 -7.69
N ALA A 143 -22.86 12.70 -6.83
CA ALA A 143 -24.00 13.55 -6.48
C ALA A 143 -23.54 14.73 -5.62
N VAL A 144 -23.96 15.95 -5.95
CA VAL A 144 -23.67 17.17 -5.20
C VAL A 144 -24.91 18.05 -5.12
N ASP A 145 -25.02 18.88 -4.09
CA ASP A 145 -26.07 19.90 -4.00
C ASP A 145 -25.98 20.87 -5.19
N GLY A 146 -27.09 20.99 -5.93
CA GLY A 146 -27.24 21.89 -7.07
C GLY A 146 -27.58 23.33 -6.70
N GLY A 147 -27.82 23.63 -5.41
CA GLY A 147 -28.13 24.98 -4.91
C GLY A 147 -29.59 25.41 -5.07
N ASN A 148 -30.46 24.53 -5.58
CA ASN A 148 -31.89 24.78 -5.81
C ASN A 148 -32.80 23.78 -5.08
N GLY A 149 -32.26 23.11 -4.04
CA GLY A 149 -32.99 22.05 -3.32
C GLY A 149 -33.01 20.69 -4.02
N THR A 150 -32.27 20.53 -5.13
CA THR A 150 -32.09 19.24 -5.81
C THR A 150 -30.60 18.91 -5.96
N ASN A 151 -30.26 17.62 -5.93
CA ASN A 151 -28.90 17.19 -6.27
C ASN A 151 -28.69 17.23 -7.78
N VAL A 152 -27.44 17.38 -8.20
CA VAL A 152 -26.99 17.25 -9.58
C VAL A 152 -25.80 16.30 -9.68
N TRP A 153 -25.59 15.74 -10.87
CA TRP A 153 -24.43 14.89 -11.15
C TRP A 153 -23.21 15.71 -11.54
N LYS A 154 -22.14 15.60 -10.74
CA LYS A 154 -20.81 16.09 -11.10
C LYS A 154 -20.03 14.97 -11.78
N TYR A 155 -19.89 15.05 -13.09
CA TYR A 155 -19.16 14.06 -13.91
C TYR A 155 -17.63 14.24 -13.86
N ASN A 156 -17.14 15.45 -13.59
CA ASN A 156 -15.72 15.71 -13.37
C ASN A 156 -15.44 15.64 -11.87
N VAL A 157 -15.10 14.47 -11.36
CA VAL A 157 -14.90 14.20 -9.94
C VAL A 157 -13.45 14.43 -9.57
N THR A 158 -13.21 15.05 -8.41
CA THR A 158 -11.87 15.20 -7.84
C THR A 158 -11.84 14.53 -6.47
N ALA A 159 -10.86 13.66 -6.26
CA ALA A 159 -10.64 12.99 -4.99
C ALA A 159 -9.28 13.39 -4.40
N TYR A 160 -9.24 13.46 -3.07
CA TYR A 160 -8.03 13.79 -2.31
C TYR A 160 -7.72 12.61 -1.37
N PRO A 161 -6.74 11.75 -1.73
CA PRO A 161 -6.44 10.57 -0.95
C PRO A 161 -6.03 10.92 0.48
N LYS A 162 -6.62 10.21 1.45
CA LYS A 162 -6.14 10.23 2.84
C LYS A 162 -4.87 9.37 2.92
N HIS A 163 -3.89 9.82 3.69
CA HIS A 163 -2.62 9.12 3.81
C HIS A 163 -2.05 9.18 5.22
N SER A 164 -1.17 8.23 5.50
CA SER A 164 -0.16 8.36 6.54
C SER A 164 1.17 8.78 5.92
N SER A 165 1.95 9.53 6.67
CA SER A 165 3.32 9.90 6.30
C SER A 165 4.27 9.58 7.44
N SER A 166 5.43 9.00 7.14
CA SER A 166 6.46 8.69 8.13
C SER A 166 7.84 9.06 7.63
N MET A 167 8.79 9.25 8.54
CA MET A 167 10.20 9.19 8.15
C MET A 167 10.51 7.76 7.69
N PRO A 168 11.39 7.60 6.69
CA PRO A 168 11.90 6.31 6.30
C PRO A 168 12.52 5.62 7.51
N ILE A 169 12.22 4.33 7.71
CA ILE A 169 13.01 3.53 8.64
C ILE A 169 14.37 3.34 7.98
N GLU A 170 15.40 4.00 8.51
CA GLU A 170 16.78 3.67 8.17
C GLU A 170 16.99 2.20 8.52
N LYS A 171 17.21 1.36 7.51
CA LYS A 171 17.60 -0.04 7.75
C LYS A 171 18.89 0.04 8.58
N PRO A 172 19.01 -0.67 9.73
CA PRO A 172 20.26 -0.69 10.45
C PRO A 172 21.37 -1.00 9.46
N LEU A 173 22.40 -0.16 9.42
CA LEU A 173 23.65 -0.50 8.74
C LEU A 173 23.98 -1.91 9.23
N ILE A 174 24.10 -2.87 8.30
CA ILE A 174 24.58 -4.20 8.64
C ILE A 174 25.86 -3.94 9.44
N PRO A 175 25.92 -4.30 10.75
CA PRO A 175 27.13 -4.08 11.50
C PRO A 175 28.26 -4.74 10.72
N PRO A 176 29.45 -4.11 10.63
CA PRO A 176 30.58 -4.75 9.97
C PRO A 176 30.66 -6.17 10.52
N SER A 177 30.72 -7.15 9.61
CA SER A 177 30.81 -8.57 9.96
C SER A 177 31.71 -8.72 11.18
N PRO A 178 31.28 -9.41 12.25
CA PRO A 178 32.12 -9.54 13.43
C PRO A 178 33.48 -10.06 12.97
N LYS A 179 34.57 -9.47 13.47
CA LYS A 179 35.90 -10.05 13.33
C LYS A 179 35.95 -11.33 14.19
N THR A 180 35.16 -12.34 13.84
CA THR A 180 35.25 -13.67 14.41
C THR A 180 36.26 -14.43 13.56
N GLY A 181 37.51 -14.28 13.95
CA GLY A 181 38.64 -14.86 13.24
C GLY A 181 39.97 -14.34 13.78
N ASP A 182 40.11 -14.27 15.12
CA ASP A 182 41.43 -14.27 15.75
C ASP A 182 42.08 -15.64 15.47
N LEU A 183 42.62 -15.77 14.26
CA LEU A 183 43.47 -16.90 13.86
C LEU A 183 44.78 -16.91 14.69
N PHE A 184 45.11 -15.80 15.36
CA PHE A 184 46.30 -15.66 16.19
C PHE A 184 46.21 -16.35 17.56
N LEU A 185 45.00 -16.59 18.10
CA LEU A 185 44.85 -17.21 19.43
C LEU A 185 44.77 -18.75 19.37
N LEU A 186 44.30 -19.33 18.25
CA LEU A 186 44.30 -20.78 18.02
C LEU A 186 45.72 -21.35 17.84
N GLY A 187 46.64 -20.58 17.25
CA GLY A 187 48.05 -20.96 17.13
C GLY A 187 48.81 -20.87 18.47
N PHE A 188 48.48 -19.89 19.31
CA PHE A 188 49.23 -19.61 20.53
C PHE A 188 48.92 -20.61 21.67
N TRP A 189 47.66 -21.04 21.81
CA TRP A 189 47.28 -22.04 22.82
C TRP A 189 47.34 -23.49 22.32
N GLY A 190 47.25 -23.72 21.00
CA GLY A 190 47.38 -25.06 20.40
C GLY A 190 48.78 -25.67 20.56
N CYS A 191 49.84 -24.85 20.49
CA CYS A 191 51.21 -25.30 20.70
C CYS A 191 51.50 -25.67 22.17
N VAL A 192 50.85 -25.02 23.14
CA VAL A 192 51.07 -25.28 24.58
C VAL A 192 50.57 -26.67 24.99
N LEU A 193 49.48 -27.17 24.40
CA LEU A 193 48.96 -28.50 24.70
C LEU A 193 49.74 -29.63 24.01
N ILE A 194 50.37 -29.39 22.86
CA ILE A 194 51.19 -30.39 22.15
C ILE A 194 52.53 -30.61 22.86
N VAL A 195 53.13 -29.58 23.45
CA VAL A 195 54.42 -29.71 24.17
C VAL A 195 54.27 -30.50 25.49
N CYS A 196 53.13 -30.44 26.17
CA CYS A 196 52.88 -31.24 27.38
C CYS A 196 52.73 -32.75 27.12
N ALA A 197 52.22 -33.16 25.94
CA ALA A 197 51.99 -34.57 25.63
C ALA A 197 53.28 -35.33 25.23
N VAL A 198 54.28 -34.66 24.66
CA VAL A 198 55.54 -35.30 24.23
C VAL A 198 56.52 -35.49 25.39
N GLY A 199 56.49 -34.61 26.41
CA GLY A 199 57.34 -34.73 27.60
C GLY A 199 56.99 -35.91 28.53
N LEU A 200 55.74 -36.40 28.51
CA LEU A 200 55.31 -37.50 29.38
C LEU A 200 55.71 -38.88 28.83
N LYS A 201 55.84 -39.05 27.50
CA LYS A 201 56.22 -40.33 26.90
C LYS A 201 57.72 -40.65 26.98
N THR A 202 58.60 -39.66 27.08
CA THR A 202 60.06 -39.91 27.18
C THR A 202 60.51 -40.20 28.62
N VAL A 203 59.77 -39.75 29.64
CA VAL A 203 60.06 -40.06 31.05
C VAL A 203 59.54 -41.46 31.44
N PHE A 204 58.43 -41.92 30.86
CA PHE A 204 57.91 -43.27 31.14
C PHE A 204 58.59 -44.40 30.35
N MET A 205 59.17 -44.13 29.17
CA MET A 205 59.91 -45.15 28.39
C MET A 205 61.41 -45.28 28.76
N GLY A 206 61.89 -44.46 29.71
CA GLY A 206 63.26 -44.51 30.24
C GLY A 206 63.44 -45.33 31.52
N LYS A 207 62.35 -45.70 32.21
CA LYS A 207 62.42 -46.38 33.52
C LYS A 207 62.21 -47.90 33.48
N GLU A 208 61.71 -48.45 32.37
CA GLU A 208 61.37 -49.88 32.29
C GLU A 208 62.41 -50.75 31.54
N ARG A 209 63.48 -50.18 30.98
CA ARG A 209 64.53 -50.97 30.27
C ARG A 209 65.83 -51.21 31.04
N ASN A 210 65.98 -50.70 32.27
CA ASN A 210 67.15 -50.96 33.11
C ASN A 210 66.85 -51.83 34.35
N ALA A 211 65.70 -52.54 34.36
CA ALA A 211 65.39 -53.51 35.42
C ALA A 211 65.38 -54.97 34.93
N GLN A 212 65.73 -55.24 33.67
CA GLN A 212 65.94 -56.59 33.14
C GLN A 212 67.10 -56.65 32.14
N ARG A 213 68.33 -56.44 32.64
CA ARG A 213 69.54 -57.23 32.35
C ARG A 213 70.74 -56.66 33.08
#